data_AF-A0A8H4AVL0-F1
#
_entry.id   AF-A0A8H4AVL0-F1
#
_cell.length_a   1.000
_cell.length_b   1.000
_cell.length_c   1.000
_cell.angle_alpha   90.00
_cell.angle_beta   90.00
_cell.angle_gamma   90.00
#
_symmetry.space_group_name_H-M   'P 1'
#
loop_
_entity.id
_entity.type
_entity.pdbx_description
1 polymer ?
#
loop_
_entity_poly.entity_id
_entity_poly.type
_entity_poly.pdbx_seq_one_letter_code
_entity_poly.pdbx_strand_id
1 'polypeptide(L)'
;MGYIQLNEQLVHLVGVFLTRRQSNINYIATAGHCYMPGSYSLYPWNSTPTYKIGELQVYYLEPIDFGIIYISNNDIQPVPCVRNTDSEQYKELFIKDVILVSSNGAHLCLSGIRSHVKCGFVVALNGFTSDGENFRDNIFVANLRTIIGDSGGSIFSYKNLTHISLNGILTGSLFDFHDSINGIAGVIIISSILNVVKTLEVVTVP
;
A
#
# COMPACT_ATOMS: atom_id res chain seq x y z
N MET A 1 -18.59 13.46 -12.59
CA MET A 1 -17.13 13.29 -12.38
C MET A 1 -16.94 12.67 -11.02
N GLY A 2 -16.43 11.45 -10.95
CA GLY A 2 -16.04 10.80 -9.69
C GLY A 2 -14.52 10.84 -9.56
N TYR A 3 -14.02 11.32 -8.42
CA TYR A 3 -12.61 11.15 -8.05
C TYR A 3 -12.43 9.76 -7.49
N ILE A 4 -11.37 9.06 -7.90
CA ILE A 4 -11.17 7.68 -7.49
C ILE A 4 -10.01 7.48 -6.52
N GLN A 5 -10.40 6.87 -5.41
CA GLN A 5 -9.62 6.46 -4.27
C GLN A 5 -9.82 4.94 -4.10
N LEU A 6 -8.75 4.17 -4.22
CA LEU A 6 -8.74 2.76 -4.69
C LEU A 6 -8.85 1.74 -3.52
N ASN A 7 -9.44 0.51 -3.68
CA ASN A 7 -9.42 -0.60 -2.64
C ASN A 7 -10.17 -1.98 -2.81
N GLU A 8 -10.88 -2.40 -3.88
CA GLU A 8 -12.00 -3.41 -3.71
C GLU A 8 -11.69 -4.90 -3.59
N GLN A 9 -12.21 -5.47 -2.50
CA GLN A 9 -12.35 -6.91 -2.35
C GLN A 9 -13.55 -7.48 -3.11
N LEU A 10 -13.30 -8.59 -3.80
CA LEU A 10 -14.04 -9.82 -3.53
C LEU A 10 -13.04 -10.97 -3.43
N VAL A 11 -12.46 -11.10 -2.22
CA VAL A 11 -11.18 -11.77 -1.91
C VAL A 11 -9.99 -11.16 -2.67
N HIS A 12 -8.85 -11.02 -2.01
CA HIS A 12 -7.59 -10.50 -2.57
C HIS A 12 -7.66 -9.16 -3.34
N LEU A 13 -7.69 -8.09 -2.54
CA LEU A 13 -6.79 -6.93 -2.68
C LEU A 13 -7.14 -5.71 -3.54
N VAL A 14 -6.21 -4.77 -3.42
CA VAL A 14 -6.40 -3.39 -3.01
C VAL A 14 -5.34 -2.60 -3.76
N GLY A 15 -5.76 -1.63 -4.56
CA GLY A 15 -4.84 -0.71 -5.22
C GLY A 15 -4.49 0.44 -4.27
N VAL A 16 -3.19 0.67 -4.04
CA VAL A 16 -2.71 1.32 -2.81
C VAL A 16 -2.24 2.75 -3.02
N PHE A 17 -1.54 2.98 -4.12
CA PHE A 17 -1.11 4.30 -4.59
C PHE A 17 -0.93 4.28 -6.11
N LEU A 18 -1.09 5.46 -6.69
CA LEU A 18 -0.95 5.69 -8.11
C LEU A 18 0.54 5.63 -8.51
N THR A 19 0.83 4.79 -9.49
CA THR A 19 2.15 4.69 -10.14
C THR A 19 2.01 4.95 -11.62
N ARG A 20 3.13 5.28 -12.27
CA ARG A 20 3.18 5.49 -13.72
C ARG A 20 4.38 4.78 -14.30
N ARG A 21 4.29 4.39 -15.57
CA ARG A 21 5.39 3.80 -16.34
C ARG A 21 5.72 4.67 -17.55
N GLN A 22 6.90 4.47 -18.14
CA GLN A 22 7.52 5.22 -19.26
C GLN A 22 6.64 5.54 -20.52
N SER A 23 5.41 5.06 -20.59
CA SER A 23 4.40 5.37 -21.62
C SER A 23 3.27 6.30 -21.14
N ASN A 24 3.44 6.99 -20.00
CA ASN A 24 2.40 7.73 -19.27
C ASN A 24 1.18 6.90 -18.85
N ILE A 25 1.28 5.56 -18.91
CA ILE A 25 0.23 4.67 -18.42
C ILE A 25 0.25 4.68 -16.89
N ASN A 26 -0.92 4.94 -16.31
CA ASN A 26 -1.15 4.88 -14.88
C ASN A 26 -1.48 3.44 -14.45
N TYR A 27 -0.86 3.01 -13.36
CA TYR A 27 -1.06 1.73 -12.70
C TYR A 27 -1.34 1.95 -11.23
N ILE A 28 -1.78 0.90 -10.55
CA ILE A 28 -1.91 0.92 -9.09
C ILE A 28 -1.00 -0.13 -8.48
N ALA A 29 -0.15 0.32 -7.57
CA ALA A 29 0.69 -0.55 -6.77
C ALA A 29 -0.16 -1.37 -5.77
N THR A 30 0.27 -2.60 -5.52
CA THR A 30 -0.21 -3.49 -4.46
C THR A 30 0.90 -4.50 -4.10
N ALA A 31 0.65 -5.43 -3.18
CA ALA A 31 1.58 -6.54 -2.93
C ALA A 31 1.42 -7.65 -3.98
N GLY A 32 2.38 -8.58 -4.08
CA GLY A 32 2.45 -9.57 -5.16
C GLY A 32 1.72 -10.88 -4.86
N HIS A 33 1.75 -11.35 -3.60
CA HIS A 33 0.96 -12.50 -3.10
C HIS A 33 -0.56 -12.28 -3.18
N CYS A 34 -0.95 -11.12 -3.68
CA CYS A 34 -2.28 -10.59 -3.83
C CYS A 34 -2.86 -10.85 -5.22
N TYR A 35 -2.05 -11.44 -6.11
CA TYR A 35 -2.46 -11.88 -7.42
C TYR A 35 -3.56 -12.96 -7.32
N MET A 36 -4.67 -12.69 -8.00
CA MET A 36 -5.63 -13.70 -8.42
C MET A 36 -5.94 -13.52 -9.91
N PRO A 37 -6.25 -14.61 -10.64
CA PRO A 37 -6.81 -14.51 -11.98
C PRO A 37 -8.15 -13.76 -11.96
N GLY A 38 -8.26 -12.67 -12.74
CA GLY A 38 -9.50 -11.91 -12.90
C GLY A 38 -9.30 -10.40 -12.82
N SER A 39 -10.40 -9.69 -12.56
CA SER A 39 -10.44 -8.23 -12.54
C SER A 39 -10.66 -7.66 -11.15
N TYR A 40 -9.93 -6.59 -10.84
CA TYR A 40 -9.95 -5.84 -9.60
C TYR A 40 -10.91 -4.65 -9.69
N SER A 41 -11.48 -4.23 -8.56
CA SER A 41 -12.50 -3.16 -8.49
C SER A 41 -12.17 -2.10 -7.40
N LEU A 42 -13.04 -1.10 -7.15
CA LEU A 42 -12.85 0.06 -6.25
C LEU A 42 -13.66 0.13 -4.90
N TYR A 43 -13.15 -0.30 -3.72
CA TYR A 43 -13.88 -0.14 -2.43
C TYR A 43 -13.77 1.32 -2.00
N PRO A 44 -14.88 1.98 -1.64
CA PRO A 44 -14.96 2.82 -0.45
C PRO A 44 -15.03 1.95 0.81
N TRP A 45 -14.31 2.31 1.89
CA TRP A 45 -14.47 1.65 3.20
C TRP A 45 -15.95 1.59 3.60
N ASN A 46 -16.37 0.47 4.18
CA ASN A 46 -17.76 0.18 4.57
C ASN A 46 -18.80 0.21 3.41
N SER A 47 -18.41 -0.13 2.18
CA SER A 47 -19.30 -0.17 1.00
C SER A 47 -19.19 -1.49 0.21
N THR A 48 -19.75 -1.54 -1.00
CA THR A 48 -19.83 -2.73 -1.87
C THR A 48 -19.35 -2.45 -3.30
N PRO A 49 -18.77 -3.45 -4.00
CA PRO A 49 -18.45 -3.45 -5.43
C PRO A 49 -19.10 -2.40 -6.33
N THR A 50 -18.35 -1.33 -6.64
CA THR A 50 -18.84 -0.17 -7.41
C THR A 50 -18.35 -0.12 -8.85
N TYR A 51 -17.03 -0.23 -9.08
CA TYR A 51 -16.41 -0.04 -10.40
C TYR A 51 -15.25 -1.00 -10.63
N LYS A 52 -15.31 -1.79 -11.71
CA LYS A 52 -14.14 -2.53 -12.23
C LYS A 52 -13.05 -1.53 -12.62
N ILE A 53 -11.83 -1.76 -12.12
CA ILE A 53 -10.64 -0.96 -12.42
C ILE A 53 -9.90 -1.53 -13.64
N GLY A 54 -9.66 -2.84 -13.62
CA GLY A 54 -8.78 -3.52 -14.56
C GLY A 54 -8.18 -4.77 -13.95
N GLU A 55 -6.96 -5.11 -14.33
CA GLU A 55 -6.37 -6.45 -14.07
C GLU A 55 -4.92 -6.31 -13.61
N LEU A 56 -4.48 -7.21 -12.72
CA LEU A 56 -3.09 -7.27 -12.27
C LEU A 56 -2.23 -7.82 -13.42
N GLN A 57 -1.27 -7.03 -13.89
CA GLN A 57 -0.48 -7.33 -15.10
C GLN A 57 0.92 -7.88 -14.79
N VAL A 58 1.53 -7.43 -13.69
CA VAL A 58 2.87 -7.84 -13.28
C VAL A 58 2.87 -7.98 -11.77
N TYR A 59 3.37 -9.11 -11.26
CA TYR A 59 3.62 -9.33 -9.84
C TYR A 59 4.94 -10.07 -9.63
N TYR A 60 5.46 -9.93 -8.42
CA TYR A 60 6.67 -10.55 -7.89
C TYR A 60 6.35 -11.03 -6.48
N LEU A 61 6.77 -12.25 -6.12
CA LEU A 61 6.68 -12.78 -4.75
C LEU A 61 8.02 -12.67 -4.01
N GLU A 62 9.11 -12.69 -4.78
CA GLU A 62 10.52 -12.58 -4.40
C GLU A 62 11.26 -11.85 -5.56
N PRO A 63 12.29 -11.03 -5.32
CA PRO A 63 12.83 -10.59 -4.02
C PRO A 63 11.93 -9.57 -3.31
N ILE A 64 10.94 -9.02 -4.01
CA ILE A 64 9.96 -8.09 -3.44
C ILE A 64 8.54 -8.65 -3.64
N ASP A 65 7.70 -8.45 -2.65
CA ASP A 65 6.27 -8.78 -2.70
C ASP A 65 5.51 -7.58 -3.27
N PHE A 66 5.40 -7.51 -4.59
CA PHE A 66 4.90 -6.33 -5.30
C PHE A 66 4.08 -6.70 -6.52
N GLY A 67 3.00 -5.95 -6.79
CA GLY A 67 2.16 -6.10 -7.97
C GLY A 67 1.67 -4.76 -8.52
N ILE A 68 1.35 -4.72 -9.81
CA ILE A 68 0.71 -3.57 -10.48
C ILE A 68 -0.57 -3.95 -11.22
N ILE A 69 -1.64 -3.23 -10.90
CA ILE A 69 -2.94 -3.30 -11.56
C ILE A 69 -2.97 -2.25 -12.67
N TYR A 70 -3.23 -2.67 -13.91
CA TYR A 70 -3.48 -1.75 -15.03
C TYR A 70 -4.87 -1.17 -14.92
N ILE A 71 -4.98 0.16 -14.99
CA ILE A 71 -6.27 0.87 -14.99
C ILE A 71 -6.79 0.87 -16.43
N SER A 72 -7.72 -0.03 -16.73
CA SER A 72 -8.32 -0.17 -18.07
C SER A 72 -9.67 0.53 -18.21
N ASN A 73 -10.28 0.94 -17.10
CA ASN A 73 -11.53 1.69 -17.09
C ASN A 73 -11.28 3.21 -17.23
N ASN A 74 -11.78 3.80 -18.31
CA ASN A 74 -11.62 5.22 -18.63
C ASN A 74 -12.54 6.15 -17.82
N ASP A 75 -13.59 5.62 -17.16
CA ASP A 75 -14.43 6.39 -16.23
C ASP A 75 -13.72 6.68 -14.90
N ILE A 76 -12.50 6.15 -14.73
CA ILE A 76 -11.70 6.22 -13.52
C ILE A 76 -10.60 7.26 -13.64
N GLN A 77 -10.70 8.32 -12.83
CA GLN A 77 -9.62 9.29 -12.62
C GLN A 77 -8.93 9.02 -11.26
N PRO A 78 -7.75 8.37 -11.24
CA PRO A 78 -7.03 8.11 -10.00
C PRO A 78 -6.38 9.39 -9.45
N VAL A 79 -6.38 9.53 -8.14
CA VAL A 79 -5.77 10.65 -7.40
C VAL A 79 -4.53 10.14 -6.63
N PRO A 80 -3.39 10.86 -6.59
CA PRO A 80 -2.22 10.50 -5.80
C PRO A 80 -2.43 10.80 -4.30
N CYS A 81 -3.35 10.05 -3.68
CA CYS A 81 -3.67 10.15 -2.26
C CYS A 81 -3.83 8.77 -1.61
N VAL A 82 -3.69 8.74 -0.30
CA VAL A 82 -4.00 7.62 0.59
C VAL A 82 -5.32 7.89 1.30
N ARG A 83 -6.09 6.84 1.59
CA ARG A 83 -7.41 6.96 2.21
C ARG A 83 -7.32 7.15 3.72
N ASN A 84 -8.17 8.03 4.24
CA ASN A 84 -8.34 8.28 5.67
C ASN A 84 -9.81 8.67 5.97
N THR A 85 -10.78 7.98 5.38
CA THR A 85 -12.21 8.37 5.44
C THR A 85 -12.86 8.29 6.82
N ASP A 86 -12.17 7.73 7.82
CA ASP A 86 -12.53 7.83 9.24
C ASP A 86 -12.35 9.25 9.80
N SER A 87 -11.49 10.06 9.20
CA SER A 87 -11.38 11.48 9.52
C SER A 87 -12.49 12.27 8.85
N GLU A 88 -13.25 13.04 9.62
CA GLU A 88 -14.27 13.93 9.06
C GLU A 88 -13.65 15.04 8.18
N GLN A 89 -12.46 15.53 8.57
CA GLN A 89 -11.77 16.67 7.96
C GLN A 89 -10.75 16.27 6.88
N TYR A 90 -10.01 15.18 7.11
CA TYR A 90 -8.83 14.82 6.30
C TYR A 90 -9.00 13.44 5.66
N LYS A 91 -10.06 13.28 4.87
CA LYS A 91 -10.48 12.02 4.20
C LYS A 91 -9.47 11.50 3.18
N GLU A 92 -8.63 12.39 2.67
CA GLU A 92 -7.60 12.13 1.65
C GLU A 92 -6.26 12.68 2.16
N LEU A 93 -5.22 11.85 2.07
CA LEU A 93 -3.87 12.20 2.45
C LEU A 93 -2.98 12.20 1.20
N PHE A 94 -2.65 13.38 0.70
CA PHE A 94 -1.95 13.53 -0.58
C PHE A 94 -0.49 13.09 -0.48
N ILE A 95 -0.03 12.33 -1.48
CA ILE A 95 1.34 11.82 -1.52
C ILE A 95 2.25 12.95 -2.03
N LYS A 96 3.00 13.57 -1.11
CA LYS A 96 3.86 14.72 -1.42
C LYS A 96 5.23 14.28 -1.93
N ASP A 97 5.77 13.21 -1.36
CA ASP A 97 7.05 12.65 -1.74
C ASP A 97 7.16 11.16 -1.33
N VAL A 98 8.29 10.56 -1.66
CA VAL A 98 8.66 9.16 -1.34
C VAL A 98 9.88 9.11 -0.40
N ILE A 99 10.08 10.15 0.42
CA ILE A 99 11.22 10.22 1.34
C ILE A 99 11.00 9.23 2.50
N LEU A 100 11.86 8.22 2.55
CA LEU A 100 11.83 7.20 3.59
C LEU A 100 12.16 7.76 4.98
N VAL A 101 11.51 7.22 6.00
CA VAL A 101 11.98 7.33 7.39
C VAL A 101 13.33 6.60 7.54
N SER A 102 14.23 7.18 8.35
CA SER A 102 15.63 6.75 8.44
C SER A 102 16.10 6.42 9.86
N SER A 103 15.17 6.17 10.79
CA SER A 103 15.50 5.82 12.18
C SER A 103 14.54 4.77 12.76
N ASN A 104 15.04 3.91 13.64
CA ASN A 104 14.20 3.11 14.51
C ASN A 104 13.46 4.06 15.47
N GLY A 105 12.21 3.73 15.82
CA GLY A 105 11.30 4.61 16.56
C GLY A 105 10.60 5.67 15.69
N ALA A 106 10.95 5.81 14.40
CA ALA A 106 10.24 6.72 13.51
C ALA A 106 8.78 6.30 13.33
N HIS A 107 7.88 7.28 13.37
CA HIS A 107 6.45 7.07 13.25
C HIS A 107 6.05 6.66 11.83
N LEU A 108 5.33 5.56 11.70
CA LEU A 108 4.73 5.08 10.47
C LEU A 108 3.25 4.80 10.68
N CYS A 109 2.48 4.91 9.59
CA CYS A 109 1.08 4.56 9.52
C CYS A 109 0.83 3.66 8.32
N LEU A 110 -0.11 2.73 8.50
CA LEU A 110 -0.77 1.94 7.47
C LEU A 110 -2.11 2.60 7.12
N SER A 111 -2.48 2.60 5.84
CA SER A 111 -3.87 2.71 5.38
C SER A 111 -4.32 1.35 4.82
N GLY A 112 -4.96 0.56 5.68
CA GLY A 112 -5.54 -0.73 5.33
C GLY A 112 -6.98 -0.62 4.82
N ILE A 113 -7.48 -1.70 4.22
CA ILE A 113 -8.90 -1.83 3.84
C ILE A 113 -9.77 -2.30 5.01
N ARG A 114 -9.19 -3.02 5.97
CA ARG A 114 -9.89 -3.61 7.11
C ARG A 114 -9.53 -2.91 8.42
N SER A 115 -8.26 -2.58 8.65
CA SER A 115 -7.87 -1.79 9.84
C SER A 115 -7.98 -0.27 9.67
N HIS A 116 -8.25 0.21 8.45
CA HIS A 116 -8.25 1.64 8.09
C HIS A 116 -6.89 2.28 8.41
N VAL A 117 -6.85 3.52 8.94
CA VAL A 117 -5.59 4.11 9.41
C VAL A 117 -5.20 3.52 10.77
N LYS A 118 -4.01 2.93 10.83
CA LYS A 118 -3.34 2.50 12.07
C LYS A 118 -1.89 2.95 12.05
N CYS A 119 -1.40 3.44 13.19
CA CYS A 119 -0.05 3.98 13.29
C CYS A 119 0.73 3.32 14.43
N GLY A 120 2.05 3.48 14.36
CA GLY A 120 3.02 2.82 15.20
C GLY A 120 4.43 3.26 14.80
N PHE A 121 5.43 2.39 14.93
CA PHE A 121 6.83 2.80 14.79
C PHE A 121 7.73 1.77 14.12
N VAL A 122 8.77 2.24 13.43
CA VAL A 122 9.85 1.39 12.91
C VAL A 122 10.56 0.69 14.07
N VAL A 123 10.68 -0.63 13.99
CA VAL A 123 11.49 -1.46 14.89
C VAL A 123 12.87 -1.72 14.26
N ALA A 124 12.93 -1.99 12.95
CA ALA A 124 14.17 -2.15 12.20
C ALA A 124 14.05 -1.62 10.76
N LEU A 125 15.12 -1.00 10.26
CA LEU A 125 15.21 -0.45 8.89
C LEU A 125 15.73 -1.44 7.84
N ASN A 126 16.34 -2.55 8.26
CA ASN A 126 16.86 -3.60 7.38
C ASN A 126 16.55 -4.97 8.00
N GLY A 127 15.28 -5.34 7.97
CA GLY A 127 14.82 -6.66 8.37
C GLY A 127 14.68 -7.61 7.18
N PHE A 128 14.21 -8.81 7.49
CA PHE A 128 13.77 -9.80 6.52
C PHE A 128 12.49 -10.48 7.00
N THR A 129 11.77 -11.11 6.08
CA THR A 129 10.66 -12.03 6.37
C THR A 129 10.75 -13.26 5.48
N SER A 130 10.22 -14.38 5.96
CA SER A 130 10.01 -15.58 5.16
C SER A 130 8.73 -16.27 5.61
N ASP A 131 7.98 -16.78 4.63
CA ASP A 131 6.79 -17.61 4.82
C ASP A 131 7.09 -19.11 4.62
N GLY A 132 8.37 -19.48 4.50
CA GLY A 132 8.84 -20.84 4.23
C GLY A 132 8.95 -21.18 2.74
N GLU A 133 8.23 -20.47 1.87
CA GLU A 133 8.29 -20.62 0.41
C GLU A 133 9.09 -19.48 -0.24
N ASN A 134 8.95 -18.26 0.28
CA ASN A 134 9.56 -17.04 -0.23
C ASN A 134 10.45 -16.40 0.84
N PHE A 135 11.48 -15.67 0.40
CA PHE A 135 12.33 -14.85 1.25
C PHE A 135 12.34 -13.40 0.76
N ARG A 136 12.32 -12.44 1.69
CA ARG A 136 12.25 -10.99 1.38
C ARG A 136 13.12 -10.24 2.38
N ASP A 137 14.18 -9.61 1.91
CA ASP A 137 15.10 -8.80 2.71
C ASP A 137 14.94 -7.30 2.39
N ASN A 138 15.77 -6.46 3.04
CA ASN A 138 15.74 -5.00 2.86
C ASN A 138 14.33 -4.39 3.09
N ILE A 139 13.58 -4.97 4.04
CA ILE A 139 12.26 -4.50 4.46
C ILE A 139 12.37 -3.63 5.72
N PHE A 140 11.40 -2.75 5.93
CA PHE A 140 11.16 -2.24 7.28
C PHE A 140 10.38 -3.28 8.07
N VAL A 141 10.75 -3.44 9.34
CA VAL A 141 9.94 -4.12 10.36
C VAL A 141 9.39 -3.03 11.26
N ALA A 142 8.07 -3.00 11.45
CA ALA A 142 7.39 -1.99 12.24
C ALA A 142 6.50 -2.64 13.31
N ASN A 143 6.39 -2.01 14.47
CA ASN A 143 5.30 -2.30 15.40
C ASN A 143 4.06 -1.57 14.87
N LEU A 144 3.24 -2.29 14.11
CA LEU A 144 2.00 -1.82 13.50
C LEU A 144 0.96 -2.93 13.63
N ARG A 145 -0.14 -2.62 14.30
CA ARG A 145 -1.31 -3.50 14.31
C ARG A 145 -2.03 -3.41 12.96
N THR A 146 -2.11 -4.55 12.30
CA THR A 146 -2.78 -4.80 11.02
C THR A 146 -3.87 -5.87 11.24
N ILE A 147 -4.73 -6.14 10.25
CA ILE A 147 -5.57 -7.35 10.23
C ILE A 147 -5.60 -8.00 8.82
N ILE A 148 -6.03 -9.26 8.76
CA ILE A 148 -6.09 -10.03 7.51
C ILE A 148 -6.90 -9.27 6.45
N GLY A 149 -6.29 -9.09 5.28
CA GLY A 149 -6.84 -8.32 4.16
C GLY A 149 -6.20 -6.94 3.98
N ASP A 150 -5.44 -6.42 4.95
CA ASP A 150 -4.72 -5.14 4.82
C ASP A 150 -3.45 -5.20 3.96
N SER A 151 -3.03 -6.39 3.51
CA SER A 151 -1.88 -6.57 2.60
C SER A 151 -1.91 -5.58 1.45
N GLY A 152 -0.74 -5.23 0.94
CA GLY A 152 -0.55 -4.15 -0.03
C GLY A 152 -0.71 -2.75 0.58
N GLY A 153 -1.55 -2.55 1.61
CA GLY A 153 -1.94 -1.24 2.14
C GLY A 153 -0.80 -0.25 2.38
N SER A 154 -1.08 1.05 2.18
CA SER A 154 -0.04 2.06 2.02
C SER A 154 0.65 2.32 3.34
N ILE A 155 1.97 2.19 3.37
CA ILE A 155 2.78 2.57 4.53
C ILE A 155 3.35 3.96 4.30
N PHE A 156 3.13 4.86 5.26
CA PHE A 156 3.44 6.27 5.11
C PHE A 156 3.83 6.94 6.43
N SER A 157 4.42 8.13 6.35
CA SER A 157 4.60 9.04 7.48
C SER A 157 3.95 10.39 7.18
N TYR A 158 3.38 11.05 8.18
CA TYR A 158 2.75 12.36 8.02
C TYR A 158 3.80 13.47 7.83
N LYS A 159 3.58 14.35 6.84
CA LYS A 159 4.29 15.64 6.69
C LYS A 159 3.52 16.76 7.39
N ASN A 160 2.20 16.72 7.27
CA ASN A 160 1.23 17.59 7.94
C ASN A 160 -0.13 16.88 7.95
N LEU A 161 -1.22 17.58 8.28
CA LEU A 161 -2.56 17.00 8.41
C LEU A 161 -3.18 16.50 7.09
N THR A 162 -2.68 16.95 5.92
CA THR A 162 -3.22 16.62 4.59
C THR A 162 -2.21 15.95 3.66
N HIS A 163 -0.93 15.87 4.04
CA HIS A 163 0.16 15.39 3.19
C HIS A 163 1.03 14.36 3.89
N ILE A 164 1.53 13.40 3.12
CA ILE A 164 2.34 12.28 3.59
C ILE A 164 3.59 12.04 2.72
N SER A 165 4.61 11.39 3.31
CA SER A 165 5.61 10.62 2.56
C SER A 165 5.14 9.18 2.40
N LEU A 166 5.06 8.68 1.18
CA LEU A 166 4.86 7.26 0.95
C LEU A 166 6.18 6.52 1.23
N ASN A 167 6.14 5.56 2.15
CA ASN A 167 7.31 4.79 2.58
C ASN A 167 7.34 3.37 1.99
N GLY A 168 6.19 2.78 1.67
CA GLY A 168 6.12 1.43 1.13
C GLY A 168 4.72 0.82 1.12
N ILE A 169 4.68 -0.51 1.11
CA ILE A 169 3.46 -1.34 1.20
C ILE A 169 3.59 -2.40 2.29
N LEU A 170 2.47 -2.77 2.91
CA LEU A 170 2.41 -3.92 3.80
C LEU A 170 2.57 -5.23 3.00
N THR A 171 3.56 -6.07 3.34
CA THR A 171 3.66 -7.44 2.78
C THR A 171 2.97 -8.47 3.67
N GLY A 172 3.17 -8.38 4.99
CA GLY A 172 2.60 -9.33 5.93
C GLY A 172 2.87 -8.94 7.37
N SER A 173 2.36 -9.73 8.31
CA SER A 173 2.44 -9.40 9.73
C SER A 173 2.16 -10.60 10.63
N LEU A 174 2.69 -10.57 11.84
CA LEU A 174 2.40 -11.50 12.92
C LEU A 174 1.33 -10.90 13.84
N PHE A 175 0.26 -11.67 14.05
CA PHE A 175 -0.96 -11.23 14.76
C PHE A 175 -1.15 -11.90 16.13
N ASP A 176 -0.37 -12.93 16.46
CA ASP A 176 -0.56 -13.77 17.65
C ASP A 176 0.23 -13.24 18.86
N PHE A 177 -0.03 -11.99 19.21
CA PHE A 177 0.39 -11.41 20.47
C PHE A 177 -0.85 -11.30 21.37
N HIS A 178 -0.77 -11.83 22.59
CA HIS A 178 -1.90 -11.83 23.53
C HIS A 178 -2.32 -10.43 24.01
N ASP A 179 -1.57 -9.38 23.66
CA ASP A 179 -1.97 -7.98 23.84
C ASP A 179 -2.52 -7.37 22.54
N SER A 180 -3.74 -6.85 22.60
CA SER A 180 -4.46 -6.27 21.45
C SER A 180 -3.88 -4.94 20.92
N ILE A 181 -2.66 -4.61 21.30
CA ILE A 181 -2.01 -3.31 21.09
C ILE A 181 -0.80 -3.45 20.16
N ASN A 182 -0.05 -4.55 20.24
CA ASN A 182 1.18 -4.77 19.48
C ASN A 182 0.93 -5.65 18.25
N GLY A 183 1.75 -5.47 17.22
CA GLY A 183 1.75 -6.30 16.01
C GLY A 183 3.03 -6.07 15.22
N ILE A 184 3.67 -7.13 14.74
CA ILE A 184 4.91 -6.99 13.96
C ILE A 184 4.54 -7.06 12.48
N ALA A 185 4.77 -5.98 11.74
CA ALA A 185 4.49 -5.86 10.32
C ALA A 185 5.78 -5.75 9.50
N GLY A 186 5.85 -6.51 8.41
CA GLY A 186 6.86 -6.38 7.37
C GLY A 186 6.38 -5.44 6.26
N VAL A 187 7.26 -4.54 5.83
CA VAL A 187 6.95 -3.48 4.86
C VAL A 187 7.97 -3.48 3.73
N ILE A 188 7.50 -3.70 2.50
CA ILE A 188 8.34 -3.53 1.31
C ILE A 188 8.51 -2.03 1.09
N ILE A 189 9.74 -1.53 1.23
CA ILE A 189 10.05 -0.11 1.10
C ILE A 189 9.99 0.35 -0.36
N ILE A 190 9.56 1.61 -0.56
CA ILE A 190 9.31 2.14 -1.91
C ILE A 190 10.57 2.18 -2.78
N SER A 191 11.76 2.38 -2.19
CA SER A 191 13.03 2.32 -2.91
C SER A 191 13.32 0.93 -3.48
N SER A 192 13.00 -0.14 -2.77
CA SER A 192 13.20 -1.51 -3.24
C SER A 192 12.29 -1.83 -4.44
N ILE A 193 11.04 -1.35 -4.40
CA ILE A 193 10.09 -1.43 -5.53
C ILE A 193 10.65 -0.72 -6.76
N LEU A 194 11.08 0.54 -6.62
CA LEU A 194 11.59 1.35 -7.72
C LEU A 194 12.94 0.82 -8.27
N ASN A 195 13.77 0.20 -7.42
CA ASN A 195 15.04 -0.42 -7.84
C ASN A 195 14.83 -1.68 -8.70
N VAL A 196 13.84 -2.52 -8.36
CA VAL A 196 13.48 -3.71 -9.14
C VAL A 196 12.74 -3.29 -10.42
N VAL A 197 11.74 -2.41 -10.31
CA VAL A 197 10.90 -1.97 -11.43
C VAL A 197 11.35 -0.60 -11.92
N LYS A 198 12.59 -0.51 -12.43
CA LYS A 198 13.29 0.74 -12.85
C LYS A 198 12.56 1.69 -13.82
N THR A 199 11.46 1.22 -14.42
CA THR A 199 10.63 1.99 -15.37
C THR A 199 9.38 2.59 -14.72
N LEU A 200 9.18 2.35 -13.43
CA LEU A 200 8.05 2.77 -12.61
C LEU A 200 8.41 4.03 -11.82
N GLU A 201 7.44 4.93 -11.65
CA GLU A 201 7.51 6.09 -10.77
C GLU A 201 6.23 6.16 -9.90
N VAL A 202 6.34 6.79 -8.73
CA VAL A 202 5.19 7.11 -7.87
C VAL A 202 4.63 8.46 -8.30
N VAL A 203 3.33 8.54 -8.55
CA VAL A 203 2.68 9.82 -8.84
C VAL A 203 2.45 10.57 -7.53
N THR A 204 2.89 11.82 -7.48
CA THR A 204 2.85 12.70 -6.30
C THR A 204 2.12 14.00 -6.62
N VAL A 205 1.72 14.75 -5.59
CA VAL A 205 1.22 16.13 -5.75
C VAL A 205 2.37 17.15 -5.77
N PRO A 206 2.24 18.26 -6.52
CA PRO A 206 3.22 19.35 -6.53
C PRO A 206 3.54 19.93 -5.15
#